data_AF-A0AAV0GGX1-F1
#
_entry.id   AF-A0AAV0GGX1-F1
#
_cell.length_a   1.000
_cell.length_b   1.000
_cell.length_c   1.000
_cell.angle_alpha   90.00
_cell.angle_beta   90.00
_cell.angle_gamma   90.00
#
_symmetry.space_group_name_H-M   'P 1'
#
loop_
_entity.id
_entity.type
_entity.pdbx_description
1 polymer ?
#
loop_
_entity_poly.entity_id
_entity_poly.type
_entity_poly.pdbx_seq_one_letter_code
_entity_poly.pdbx_strand_id
1 'polypeptide(L)'
;MYKKNRSWMYDKDAVLYGMQSNFLEGVGEFIEFALEHPAYMSGDKIRCPCSKCKNLKFKDPHEVGYDLYAVGFVPNYYNWTSHGEPLDPSVIPQTVGSSRYVP
;
A
#
# COMPACT_ATOMS: atom_id res chain seq x y z
N MET A 1 -17.14 7.34 -12.00
CA MET A 1 -15.73 7.18 -11.61
C MET A 1 -15.49 5.70 -11.38
N TYR A 2 -14.59 5.08 -12.15
CA TYR A 2 -14.30 3.65 -12.05
C TYR A 2 -13.54 3.40 -10.75
N LYS A 3 -14.15 2.64 -9.82
CA LYS A 3 -13.48 2.22 -8.59
C LYS A 3 -12.39 1.24 -9.01
N LYS A 4 -11.11 1.63 -8.92
CA LYS A 4 -10.00 0.69 -9.11
C LYS A 4 -10.22 -0.48 -8.15
N ASN A 5 -10.45 -1.67 -8.69
CA ASN A 5 -10.75 -2.84 -7.88
C ASN A 5 -9.46 -3.32 -7.19
N ARG A 6 -9.34 -3.06 -5.89
CA ARG A 6 -8.19 -3.46 -5.06
C ARG A 6 -8.42 -4.74 -4.29
N SER A 7 -9.38 -5.58 -4.72
CA SER A 7 -9.59 -6.90 -4.12
C SER A 7 -8.33 -7.75 -4.14
N TRP A 8 -7.48 -7.57 -5.16
CA TRP A 8 -6.19 -8.26 -5.32
C TRP A 8 -5.25 -8.10 -4.11
N MET A 9 -5.37 -7.01 -3.33
CA MET A 9 -4.50 -6.77 -2.16
C MET A 9 -4.68 -7.85 -1.06
N TYR A 10 -5.83 -8.51 -1.02
CA TYR A 10 -6.20 -9.48 0.02
C TYR A 10 -6.85 -10.75 -0.53
N ASP A 11 -6.80 -10.95 -1.85
CA ASP A 11 -7.31 -12.17 -2.48
C ASP A 11 -6.36 -13.34 -2.17
N LYS A 12 -6.71 -14.12 -1.15
CA LYS A 12 -5.91 -15.27 -0.69
C LYS A 12 -5.98 -16.45 -1.65
N ASP A 13 -7.05 -16.54 -2.44
CA ASP A 13 -7.27 -17.65 -3.36
C ASP A 13 -6.37 -17.47 -4.61
N ALA A 14 -6.13 -16.24 -5.04
CA ALA A 14 -5.18 -15.95 -6.11
C ALA A 14 -3.73 -16.39 -5.79
N VAL A 15 -3.33 -16.31 -4.51
CA VAL A 15 -1.99 -16.72 -4.05
C VAL A 15 -1.83 -18.25 -4.05
N LEU A 16 -2.90 -19.00 -3.75
CA LEU A 16 -2.87 -20.47 -3.61
C LEU A 16 -2.97 -21.22 -4.95
N TYR A 17 -3.57 -20.62 -5.99
CA TYR A 17 -3.74 -21.24 -7.31
C TYR A 17 -2.74 -20.75 -8.38
N GLY A 18 -1.70 -20.00 -8.00
CA GLY A 18 -0.70 -19.50 -8.95
C GLY A 18 -1.15 -18.29 -9.79
N MET A 19 -2.27 -17.65 -9.45
CA MET A 19 -2.66 -16.31 -9.95
C MET A 19 -1.85 -15.20 -9.22
N GLN A 20 -0.54 -15.39 -9.10
CA GLN A 20 0.39 -14.40 -8.55
C GLN A 20 0.46 -13.13 -9.42
N SER A 21 0.01 -13.18 -10.68
CA SER A 21 0.08 -12.07 -11.63
C SER A 21 -0.60 -10.81 -11.11
N ASN A 22 -1.86 -10.91 -10.65
CA ASN A 22 -2.64 -9.73 -10.25
C ASN A 22 -2.09 -9.09 -8.98
N PHE A 23 -1.55 -9.90 -8.07
CA PHE A 23 -0.92 -9.39 -6.86
C PHE A 23 0.40 -8.69 -7.18
N LEU A 24 1.27 -9.31 -7.99
CA LEU A 24 2.56 -8.73 -8.36
C LEU A 24 2.38 -7.46 -9.21
N GLU A 25 1.46 -7.46 -10.16
CA GLU A 25 1.09 -6.29 -10.97
C GLU A 25 0.57 -5.17 -10.07
N GLY A 26 -0.37 -5.47 -9.17
CA GLY A 26 -0.89 -4.49 -8.22
C GLY A 26 0.18 -3.94 -7.27
N VAL A 27 1.15 -4.75 -6.83
CA VAL A 27 2.30 -4.29 -6.05
C VAL A 27 3.19 -3.36 -6.86
N GLY A 28 3.39 -3.65 -8.15
CA GLY A 28 4.06 -2.77 -9.10
C GLY A 28 3.36 -1.40 -9.18
N GLU A 29 2.05 -1.39 -9.43
CA GLU A 29 1.24 -0.16 -9.46
C GLU A 29 1.35 0.63 -8.15
N PHE A 30 1.34 -0.05 -7.01
CA PHE A 30 1.49 0.59 -5.70
C PHE A 30 2.86 1.25 -5.56
N ILE A 31 3.94 0.58 -5.97
CA ILE A 31 5.30 1.12 -5.87
C ILE A 31 5.46 2.33 -6.78
N GLU A 32 5.02 2.24 -8.04
CA GLU A 32 5.04 3.35 -9.00
C GLU A 32 4.29 4.56 -8.44
N PHE A 33 3.06 4.33 -7.94
CA PHE A 33 2.28 5.38 -7.30
C PHE A 33 3.03 6.02 -6.13
N ALA A 34 3.62 5.22 -5.23
CA ALA A 34 4.36 5.75 -4.08
C ALA A 34 5.57 6.61 -4.49
N LEU A 35 6.26 6.24 -5.58
CA LEU A 35 7.40 6.98 -6.13
C LEU A 35 6.99 8.30 -6.80
N GLU A 36 5.79 8.37 -7.38
CA GLU A 36 5.23 9.60 -7.97
C GLU A 36 4.81 10.64 -6.91
N HIS A 37 4.81 10.27 -5.61
CA HIS A 37 4.37 11.13 -4.51
C HIS A 37 5.53 11.45 -3.54
N PRO A 38 6.54 12.22 -3.96
CA PRO A 38 7.76 12.46 -3.17
C PRO A 38 7.51 13.16 -1.83
N ALA A 39 6.41 13.89 -1.68
CA ALA A 39 6.01 14.49 -0.40
C ALA A 39 5.75 13.46 0.71
N TYR A 40 5.52 12.19 0.35
CA TYR A 40 5.28 11.08 1.27
C TYR A 40 6.47 10.13 1.41
N MET A 41 7.60 10.45 0.75
CA MET A 41 8.83 9.67 0.75
C MET A 41 9.86 10.19 1.75
N SER A 42 10.89 9.39 2.01
CA SER A 42 12.07 9.77 2.78
C SER A 42 13.31 9.51 1.92
N GLY A 43 13.70 10.50 1.12
CA GLY A 43 14.74 10.32 0.11
C GLY A 43 14.23 9.42 -1.01
N ASP A 44 14.91 8.32 -1.28
CA ASP A 44 14.56 7.26 -2.24
C ASP A 44 13.63 6.18 -1.65
N LYS A 45 13.29 6.28 -0.36
CA LYS A 45 12.51 5.27 0.36
C LYS A 45 11.04 5.62 0.44
N ILE A 46 10.21 4.58 0.35
CA ILE A 46 8.74 4.67 0.50
C ILE A 46 8.31 4.04 1.83
N ARG A 47 7.13 4.42 2.35
CA ARG A 47 6.57 3.74 3.52
C ARG A 47 6.23 2.29 3.16
N CYS A 48 6.48 1.39 4.09
CA CYS A 48 6.17 -0.03 3.92
C CYS A 48 4.78 -0.33 4.50
N PRO A 49 3.76 -0.65 3.66
CA PRO A 49 2.42 -0.94 4.12
C PRO A 49 2.24 -2.41 4.55
N CYS A 50 3.33 -3.18 4.70
CA CYS A 50 3.21 -4.58 5.07
C CYS A 50 2.63 -4.77 6.48
N SER A 51 2.05 -5.94 6.75
CA SER A 51 1.40 -6.26 8.03
C SER A 51 2.30 -6.09 9.26
N LYS A 52 3.63 -6.20 9.08
CA LYS A 52 4.64 -5.97 10.13
C LYS A 52 4.98 -4.49 10.32
N CYS A 53 5.15 -3.74 9.22
CA CYS A 53 5.61 -2.35 9.26
C CYS A 53 4.47 -1.33 9.46
N LYS A 54 3.26 -1.65 8.99
CA LYS A 54 2.03 -0.85 9.19
C LYS A 54 2.16 0.62 8.78
N ASN A 55 2.82 0.90 7.65
CA ASN A 55 3.11 2.26 7.13
C ASN A 55 4.07 3.11 7.99
N LEU A 56 4.71 2.54 9.02
CA LEU A 56 5.58 3.29 9.95
C LEU A 56 7.06 3.29 9.56
N LYS A 57 7.50 2.35 8.71
CA LYS A 57 8.90 2.21 8.30
C LYS A 57 9.08 2.65 6.87
N PHE A 58 10.16 3.39 6.60
CA PHE A 58 10.62 3.70 5.26
C PHE A 58 11.63 2.64 4.83
N LYS A 59 11.44 2.09 3.64
CA LYS A 59 12.28 1.05 3.05
C LYS A 59 12.49 1.30 1.57
N ASP A 60 13.50 0.65 1.02
CA ASP A 60 13.72 0.69 -0.42
C ASP A 60 12.55 0.03 -1.15
N PRO A 61 12.12 0.53 -2.32
CA PRO A 61 10.94 0.01 -3.02
C PRO A 61 10.98 -1.51 -3.27
N HIS A 62 12.18 -2.03 -3.56
CA HIS A 62 12.40 -3.47 -3.74
C HIS A 62 12.15 -4.26 -2.44
N GLU A 63 12.62 -3.76 -1.29
CA GLU A 63 12.34 -4.39 0.01
C GLU A 63 10.86 -4.34 0.36
N VAL A 64 10.16 -3.25 -0.01
CA VAL A 64 8.71 -3.14 0.18
C VAL A 64 7.98 -4.19 -0.65
N GLY A 65 8.34 -4.37 -1.92
CA GLY A 65 7.78 -5.43 -2.76
C GLY A 65 7.98 -6.82 -2.17
N TYR A 66 9.20 -7.12 -1.68
CA TYR A 66 9.50 -8.38 -1.01
C TYR A 66 8.66 -8.59 0.26
N ASP A 67 8.57 -7.58 1.13
CA ASP A 67 7.78 -7.65 2.35
C ASP A 67 6.29 -7.90 2.05
N LEU A 68 5.75 -7.25 1.02
CA LEU A 68 4.36 -7.43 0.62
C LEU A 68 4.09 -8.82 0.07
N TYR A 69 5.02 -9.37 -0.71
CA TYR A 69 4.95 -10.76 -1.13
C TYR A 69 4.99 -11.73 0.06
N ALA A 70 5.89 -11.50 1.02
CA ALA A 70 6.12 -12.43 2.13
C ALA A 70 5.02 -12.38 3.20
N VAL A 71 4.49 -11.20 3.52
CA VAL A 71 3.57 -11.01 4.67
C VAL A 71 2.32 -10.20 4.37
N GLY A 72 2.11 -9.80 3.12
CA GLY A 72 0.93 -9.05 2.67
C GLY A 72 0.82 -7.63 3.24
N PHE A 73 -0.22 -6.93 2.78
CA PHE A 73 -0.58 -5.60 3.25
C PHE A 73 -1.15 -5.62 4.68
N VAL A 74 -1.01 -4.51 5.40
CA VAL A 74 -1.71 -4.28 6.66
C VAL A 74 -3.23 -4.33 6.42
N PRO A 75 -4.01 -5.04 7.27
CA PRO A 75 -5.43 -5.26 7.02
C PRO A 75 -6.21 -3.97 6.80
N ASN A 76 -7.21 -4.07 5.91
CA ASN A 76 -8.11 -2.99 5.51
C ASN A 76 -7.48 -1.82 4.76
N TYR A 77 -6.17 -1.77 4.52
CA TYR A 77 -5.49 -0.68 3.81
C TYR A 77 -5.71 -0.66 2.30
N TYR A 78 -6.96 -0.50 1.88
CA TYR A 78 -7.35 -0.41 0.46
C TYR A 78 -7.07 0.95 -0.16
N ASN A 79 -6.92 2.03 0.60
CA ASN A 79 -6.66 3.38 0.09
C ASN A 79 -5.27 3.81 0.54
N TRP A 80 -4.41 4.21 -0.39
CA TRP A 80 -2.98 4.46 -0.16
C TRP A 80 -2.74 5.86 0.42
N THR A 81 -3.50 6.19 1.46
CA THR A 81 -3.50 7.50 2.13
C THR A 81 -2.13 7.88 2.66
N SER A 82 -1.35 6.91 3.15
CA SER A 82 0.01 7.17 3.63
C SER A 82 1.01 7.45 2.50
N HIS A 83 0.57 7.34 1.25
CA HIS A 83 1.37 7.57 0.03
C HIS A 83 0.76 8.66 -0.85
N GLY A 84 -0.19 9.44 -0.35
CA GLY A 84 -0.73 10.61 -1.06
C GLY A 84 -2.02 10.39 -1.84
N GLU A 85 -2.63 9.21 -1.77
CA GLU A 85 -3.96 9.04 -2.33
C GLU A 85 -4.99 9.77 -1.47
N PRO A 86 -5.86 10.61 -2.07
CA PRO A 86 -6.93 11.26 -1.32
C PRO A 86 -7.89 10.23 -0.74
N LEU A 87 -8.44 10.56 0.44
CA LEU A 87 -9.51 9.78 1.04
C LEU A 87 -10.71 9.75 0.09
N ASP A 88 -11.05 8.57 -0.39
CA ASP A 88 -12.32 8.34 -1.05
C ASP A 88 -13.41 8.29 0.03
N PRO A 89 -14.38 9.23 0.05
CA PRO A 89 -15.44 9.25 1.06
C PRO A 89 -16.36 8.03 1.01
N SER A 90 -16.28 7.21 -0.04
CA SER A 90 -16.95 5.90 -0.13
C SER A 90 -16.17 4.75 0.54
N VAL A 91 -14.93 5.01 0.97
CA VAL A 91 -14.07 4.10 1.73
C VAL A 91 -14.13 4.54 3.20
N ILE A 92 -14.66 3.69 4.08
CA ILE A 92 -14.82 3.99 5.50
C ILE A 92 -13.46 4.40 6.11
N PRO A 93 -13.37 5.52 6.87
CA PRO A 93 -12.11 6.00 7.41
C PRO A 93 -11.41 4.94 8.25
N GLN A 94 -10.19 4.60 7.85
CA GLN A 94 -9.34 3.68 8.59
C GLN A 94 -8.58 4.47 9.63
N THR A 95 -8.98 4.27 10.89
CA THR A 95 -8.35 4.72 12.14
C THR A 95 -7.13 5.62 11.95
N VAL A 96 -7.39 6.93 12.01
CA VAL A 96 -6.35 7.94 12.23
C VAL A 96 -5.61 7.64 13.53
N GLY A 97 -4.47 6.96 13.40
CA GLY A 97 -3.47 6.91 14.43
C GLY A 97 -2.92 8.32 14.63
N SER A 98 -3.29 8.94 15.74
CA SER A 98 -2.76 10.20 16.26
C SER A 98 -1.26 10.36 16.01
N SER A 99 -0.87 11.39 15.26
CA SER A 99 0.14 12.38 15.68
C SER A 99 0.53 13.28 14.50
N ARG A 100 -0.01 14.51 14.55
CA ARG A 100 0.57 15.76 14.01
C ARG A 100 0.75 15.83 12.49
N TYR A 101 -0.30 16.34 11.85
CA TYR A 101 -0.14 17.26 10.72
C TYR A 101 0.72 18.44 11.18
N VAL A 102 1.82 18.69 10.48
CA VAL A 102 2.48 19.99 10.46
C VAL A 102 2.70 20.33 8.98
N PRO A 103 2.35 21.56 8.52
CA PRO A 103 2.19 21.89 7.11
C PRO A 103 3.45 21.74 6.26
#